data_AF-A0AAW7G0I2-F1
#
_entry.id   AF-A0AAW7G0I2-F1
#
_cell.length_a   1.000
_cell.length_b   1.000
_cell.length_c   1.000
_cell.angle_alpha   90.00
_cell.angle_beta   90.00
_cell.angle_gamma   90.00
#
_symmetry.space_group_name_H-M   'P 1'
#
loop_
_entity.id
_entity.type
_entity.pdbx_description
1 polymer ?
#
loop_
_entity_poly.entity_id
_entity_poly.type
_entity_poly.pdbx_seq_one_letter_code
_entity_poly.pdbx_strand_id
1 'polypeptide(L)'
;MAEVEANLIQALFLSLLSGIGVFLHGVREERIKASSLNLLTELVLAVLAGLTAYYIARHKAWDDSLLYLAVLVVSNNGREVSTALKNRLIDTIQYLFGPKGGRG
;
A
#
# COMPACT_ATOMS: atom_id res chain seq x y z
N MET A 1 6.16 19.20 -13.81
CA MET A 1 6.39 19.18 -12.34
C MET A 1 5.10 19.42 -11.57
N ALA A 2 4.32 20.46 -11.88
CA ALA A 2 3.04 20.74 -11.20
C ALA A 2 2.01 19.58 -11.26
N GLU A 3 1.86 18.93 -12.42
CA GLU A 3 0.94 17.78 -12.59
C GLU A 3 1.38 16.55 -11.76
N VAL A 4 2.69 16.32 -11.70
CA VAL A 4 3.31 15.29 -10.85
C VAL A 4 2.99 15.53 -9.37
N GLU A 5 3.09 16.78 -8.93
CA GLU A 5 2.76 17.18 -7.55
C GLU A 5 1.26 17.03 -7.26
N ALA A 6 0.40 17.45 -8.20
CA ALA A 6 -1.05 17.29 -8.08
C ALA A 6 -1.45 15.81 -7.92
N ASN A 7 -0.90 14.93 -8.76
CA ASN A 7 -1.25 13.51 -8.72
C ASN A 7 -0.72 12.84 -7.45
N LEU A 8 0.41 13.28 -6.93
CA LEU A 8 0.94 12.80 -5.66
C LEU A 8 0.06 13.25 -4.48
N ILE A 9 -0.35 14.51 -4.44
CA ILE A 9 -1.24 15.04 -3.40
C ILE A 9 -2.57 14.27 -3.40
N GLN A 10 -3.14 14.06 -4.59
CA GLN A 10 -4.39 13.30 -4.73
C GLN A 10 -4.21 11.85 -4.30
N ALA A 11 -3.11 11.18 -4.67
CA ALA A 11 -2.81 9.83 -4.21
C ALA A 11 -2.66 9.76 -2.68
N LEU A 12 -1.99 10.73 -2.05
CA LEU A 12 -1.87 10.81 -0.59
C LEU A 12 -3.23 11.00 0.08
N PHE A 13 -4.07 11.88 -0.47
CA PHE A 13 -5.42 12.12 0.07
C PHE A 13 -6.29 10.87 -0.01
N LEU A 14 -6.30 10.18 -1.17
CA LEU A 14 -7.04 8.93 -1.35
C LEU A 14 -6.54 7.83 -0.40
N SER A 15 -5.22 7.77 -0.16
CA SER A 15 -4.61 6.81 0.76
C SER A 15 -5.03 7.09 2.21
N LEU A 16 -5.01 8.35 2.63
CA LEU A 16 -5.45 8.75 3.98
C LEU A 16 -6.94 8.45 4.17
N LEU A 17 -7.78 8.80 3.20
CA LEU A 17 -9.21 8.51 3.24
C LEU A 17 -9.48 6.99 3.34
N SER A 18 -8.71 6.19 2.60
CA SER A 18 -8.79 4.73 2.67
C SER A 18 -8.36 4.20 4.04
N GLY A 19 -7.27 4.70 4.63
CA GLY A 19 -6.83 4.32 5.97
C GLY A 19 -7.86 4.64 7.06
N ILE A 20 -8.52 5.80 6.97
CA ILE A 20 -9.65 6.14 7.86
C ILE A 20 -10.80 5.17 7.65
N GLY A 21 -11.17 4.89 6.40
CA GLY A 21 -12.23 3.95 6.05
C GLY A 21 -11.98 2.55 6.61
N VAL A 22 -10.78 2.01 6.41
CA VAL A 22 -10.35 0.70 6.92
C VAL A 22 -10.40 0.65 8.45
N PHE A 23 -9.94 1.70 9.12
CA PHE A 23 -10.00 1.79 10.58
C PHE A 23 -11.44 1.80 11.09
N LEU A 24 -12.28 2.71 10.57
CA LEU A 24 -13.68 2.84 11.00
C LEU A 24 -14.48 1.56 10.72
N HIS A 25 -14.28 0.96 9.55
CA HIS A 25 -14.91 -0.30 9.19
C HIS A 25 -14.44 -1.44 10.09
N GLY A 26 -13.12 -1.53 10.36
CA GLY A 26 -12.56 -2.52 11.27
C GLY A 26 -13.01 -2.36 12.72
N VAL A 27 -13.24 -1.13 13.19
CA VAL A 27 -13.86 -0.87 14.51
C VAL A 27 -15.31 -1.33 14.52
N ARG A 28 -16.08 -1.02 13.47
CA ARG A 28 -17.48 -1.46 13.33
C ARG A 28 -17.62 -2.99 13.32
N GLU A 29 -16.66 -3.70 12.75
CA GLU A 29 -16.62 -5.17 12.71
C GLU A 29 -15.92 -5.80 13.92
N GLU A 30 -15.52 -5.01 14.93
CA GLU A 30 -14.77 -5.46 16.11
C GLU A 30 -13.40 -6.11 15.81
N ARG A 31 -12.92 -6.00 14.56
CA ARG A 31 -11.60 -6.47 14.11
C ARG A 31 -10.46 -5.59 14.61
N ILE A 32 -10.72 -4.29 14.81
CA ILE A 32 -9.74 -3.29 15.25
C ILE A 32 -10.28 -2.61 16.52
N LYS A 33 -9.45 -2.49 17.56
CA LYS A 33 -9.81 -1.71 18.75
C LYS A 33 -9.80 -0.21 18.42
N ALA A 34 -10.83 0.52 18.86
CA ALA A 34 -10.91 1.97 18.70
C ALA A 34 -9.83 2.69 19.54
N SER A 35 -8.67 2.96 18.95
CA SER A 35 -7.58 3.69 19.57
C SER A 35 -6.85 4.56 18.54
N SER A 36 -6.24 5.65 19.00
CA SER A 36 -5.47 6.55 18.15
C SER A 36 -4.25 5.87 17.53
N LEU A 37 -3.60 4.95 18.25
CA LEU A 37 -2.48 4.17 17.74
C LEU A 37 -2.89 3.25 16.58
N ASN A 38 -4.06 2.62 16.68
CA ASN A 38 -4.58 1.75 15.62
C ASN A 38 -5.01 2.57 14.39
N LEU A 39 -5.62 3.74 14.60
CA LEU A 39 -5.90 4.67 13.50
C LEU A 39 -4.61 5.09 12.80
N LEU A 40 -3.60 5.51 13.57
CA LEU A 40 -2.30 5.88 13.01
C LEU A 40 -1.67 4.71 12.22
N THR A 41 -1.80 3.49 12.73
CA THR A 41 -1.28 2.29 12.05
C THR A 41 -1.95 2.08 10.70
N GLU A 42 -3.28 2.13 10.64
CA GLU A 42 -4.02 1.97 9.37
C GLU A 42 -3.73 3.10 8.38
N LEU A 43 -3.56 4.34 8.86
CA LEU A 43 -3.13 5.47 8.02
C LEU A 43 -1.74 5.25 7.42
N VAL A 44 -0.76 4.84 8.23
CA VAL A 44 0.61 4.58 7.76
C VAL A 44 0.62 3.45 6.73
N LEU A 45 -0.10 2.35 7.00
CA LEU A 45 -0.19 1.23 6.06
C LEU A 45 -0.86 1.64 4.74
N ALA A 46 -1.96 2.40 4.80
CA ALA A 46 -2.66 2.88 3.61
C ALA A 46 -1.80 3.83 2.78
N VAL A 47 -1.04 4.74 3.40
CA VAL A 47 -0.10 5.64 2.71
C VAL A 47 1.03 4.85 2.04
N LEU A 48 1.65 3.89 2.72
CA LEU A 48 2.72 3.07 2.13
C LEU A 48 2.21 2.27 0.93
N ALA A 49 1.03 1.66 1.06
CA ALA A 49 0.39 0.91 0.01
C ALA A 49 0.03 1.82 -1.19
N GLY A 50 -0.61 2.96 -0.93
CA GLY A 50 -1.00 3.92 -1.96
C GLY A 50 0.20 4.53 -2.70
N LEU A 51 1.28 4.88 -1.99
CA LEU A 51 2.52 5.34 -2.62
C LEU A 51 3.17 4.25 -3.48
N THR A 52 3.13 2.99 -3.04
CA THR A 52 3.62 1.86 -3.84
C THR A 52 2.84 1.75 -5.14
N ALA A 53 1.51 1.80 -5.09
CA ALA A 53 0.65 1.78 -6.27
C ALA A 53 0.92 2.98 -7.19
N TYR A 54 1.06 4.18 -6.62
CA TYR A 54 1.37 5.41 -7.34
C TYR A 54 2.67 5.31 -8.15
N TYR A 55 3.77 4.88 -7.51
CA TYR A 55 5.05 4.78 -8.19
C TYR A 55 5.06 3.68 -9.26
N ILE A 56 4.36 2.57 -9.03
CA ILE A 56 4.21 1.51 -10.04
C ILE A 56 3.39 2.01 -11.24
N ALA A 57 2.23 2.62 -10.99
CA ALA A 57 1.35 3.13 -12.04
C ALA A 57 2.05 4.21 -12.87
N ARG A 58 2.77 5.13 -12.22
CA ARG A 58 3.61 6.13 -12.89
C ARG A 58 4.70 5.47 -13.72
N HIS A 59 5.43 4.50 -13.17
CA HIS A 59 6.49 3.80 -13.91
C HIS A 59 5.94 3.09 -15.16
N LYS A 60 4.69 2.61 -15.10
CA LYS A 60 3.98 1.98 -16.22
C LYS A 60 3.25 2.98 -17.12
N ALA A 61 3.38 4.29 -16.87
CA ALA A 61 2.71 5.36 -17.61
C ALA A 61 1.19 5.16 -17.73
N TRP A 62 0.55 4.72 -16.64
CA TRP A 62 -0.92 4.63 -16.58
C TRP A 62 -1.52 6.03 -16.64
N ASP A 63 -2.72 6.15 -17.21
CA ASP A 63 -3.49 7.37 -17.11
C ASP A 63 -3.91 7.64 -15.66
N ASP A 64 -4.24 8.90 -15.38
CA ASP A 64 -4.54 9.36 -14.02
C ASP A 64 -5.71 8.61 -13.39
N SER A 65 -6.72 8.22 -14.18
CA SER A 65 -7.88 7.50 -13.65
C SER A 65 -7.47 6.10 -13.17
N LEU A 66 -6.70 5.38 -13.98
CA LEU A 66 -6.15 4.08 -13.59
C LEU A 66 -5.18 4.18 -12.41
N LEU A 67 -4.36 5.24 -12.36
CA LEU A 67 -3.46 5.50 -11.24
C LEU A 67 -4.24 5.70 -9.93
N TYR A 68 -5.27 6.54 -9.92
CA TYR A 68 -6.07 6.77 -8.71
C TYR A 68 -6.87 5.54 -8.30
N LEU A 69 -7.40 4.77 -9.26
CA LEU A 69 -8.03 3.48 -8.97
C LEU A 69 -7.05 2.50 -8.33
N ALA A 70 -5.82 2.42 -8.85
CA ALA A 70 -4.78 1.58 -8.27
C ALA A 70 -4.46 1.98 -6.82
N VAL A 71 -4.31 3.28 -6.58
CA VAL A 71 -4.07 3.83 -5.23
C VAL A 71 -5.21 3.45 -4.30
N LEU A 72 -6.48 3.63 -4.70
CA LEU A 72 -7.64 3.28 -3.87
C LEU A 72 -7.71 1.79 -3.55
N VAL A 73 -7.59 0.92 -4.56
CA VAL A 73 -7.68 -0.53 -4.38
C VAL A 73 -6.57 -1.02 -3.45
N VAL A 74 -5.36 -0.52 -3.64
CA VAL A 74 -4.19 -0.98 -2.89
C VAL A 74 -4.18 -0.41 -1.46
N SER A 75 -4.50 0.87 -1.28
CA SER A 75 -4.52 1.51 0.05
C SER A 75 -5.66 1.01 0.94
N ASN A 76 -6.80 0.61 0.35
CA ASN A 76 -7.91 0.00 1.10
C ASN A 76 -7.60 -1.45 1.54
N ASN A 77 -6.69 -2.13 0.85
CA ASN A 77 -6.23 -3.49 1.18
C ASN A 77 -4.81 -3.50 1.78
N GLY A 78 -4.42 -2.43 2.48
CA GLY A 78 -3.03 -2.20 2.91
C GLY A 78 -2.41 -3.38 3.68
N ARG A 79 -3.18 -4.12 4.48
CA ARG A 79 -2.72 -5.35 5.16
C ARG A 79 -2.38 -6.50 4.20
N GLU A 80 -3.22 -6.77 3.23
CA GLU A 80 -2.99 -7.83 2.25
C GLU A 80 -1.84 -7.46 1.31
N VAL A 81 -1.80 -6.20 0.87
CA VAL A 81 -0.75 -5.73 -0.03
C VAL A 81 0.60 -5.66 0.67
N SER A 82 0.68 -5.17 1.91
CA SER A 82 1.95 -5.15 2.66
C SER A 82 2.48 -6.56 2.91
N THR A 83 1.60 -7.52 3.21
CA THR A 83 1.96 -8.93 3.39
C THR A 83 2.43 -9.55 2.07
N ALA A 84 1.70 -9.33 0.97
CA ALA A 84 2.05 -9.82 -0.35
C ALA A 84 3.37 -9.21 -0.87
N LEU A 85 3.58 -7.92 -0.65
CA LEU A 85 4.82 -7.21 -1.02
C LEU A 85 6.00 -7.73 -0.20
N LYS A 86 5.83 -7.89 1.11
CA LYS A 86 6.86 -8.46 1.99
C LYS A 86 7.24 -9.87 1.54
N ASN A 87 6.27 -10.72 1.23
CA ASN A 87 6.52 -12.07 0.75
C ASN A 87 7.26 -12.05 -0.59
N ARG A 88 6.81 -11.26 -1.58
CA ARG A 88 7.51 -11.14 -2.86
C ARG A 88 8.94 -10.59 -2.74
N LEU A 89 9.18 -9.64 -1.84
CA LEU A 89 10.51 -9.11 -1.57
C LEU A 89 11.40 -10.19 -0.94
N ILE A 90 10.88 -10.93 0.04
CA ILE A 90 11.60 -12.05 0.66
C ILE A 90 11.92 -13.12 -0.39
N ASP A 91 10.96 -13.51 -1.22
CA ASP A 91 11.16 -14.50 -2.29
C ASP A 91 12.22 -14.03 -3.30
N THR A 92 12.21 -12.74 -3.65
CA THR A 92 13.21 -12.16 -4.57
C THR A 92 14.59 -12.14 -3.91
N ILE A 93 14.69 -11.77 -2.64
CA ILE A 93 15.95 -11.80 -1.88
C ILE A 93 16.46 -13.24 -1.75
N GLN A 94 15.59 -14.21 -1.47
CA GLN A 94 15.96 -15.62 -1.41
C GLN A 94 16.36 -16.17 -2.79
N TYR A 95 15.73 -15.72 -3.87
CA TYR A 95 16.14 -16.11 -5.21
C TYR A 95 17.53 -15.56 -5.57
N LEU A 96 17.84 -14.32 -5.17
CA LEU A 96 19.10 -13.65 -5.50
C LEU A 96 20.25 -14.00 -4.55
N PHE A 97 19.95 -14.21 -3.27
CA PHE A 97 20.93 -14.35 -2.17
C PHE A 97 20.69 -15.57 -1.28
N GLY A 98 19.67 -16.38 -1.56
CA GLY A 98 19.46 -17.62 -0.85
C GLY A 98 20.61 -18.59 -1.09
N PRO A 99 20.82 -19.56 -0.18
CA PRO A 99 21.93 -20.49 -0.29
C PRO A 99 21.81 -21.22 -1.63
N LYS A 100 22.78 -21.05 -2.53
CA LYS A 100 23.00 -22.01 -3.62
C LYS A 100 23.27 -23.33 -2.93
N GLY A 101 22.26 -24.20 -2.93
CA GLY A 101 22.29 -25.44 -2.19
C GLY A 101 23.61 -26.17 -2.38
N GLY A 102 24.30 -26.42 -1.26
CA GLY A 102 25.27 -27.50 -1.18
C GLY A 102 24.51 -28.80 -1.45
N ARG A 103 24.70 -29.34 -2.65
CA ARG A 103 24.44 -30.74 -2.95
C ARG A 103 25.73 -31.50 -2.67
N GLY A 104 25.63 -32.54 -1.84
CA GLY A 104 26.59 -33.65 -1.77
C GLY A 104 27.75 -33.42 -0.84
#